data_AF-A0A3C1TBK1-F1
#
_entry.id   AF-A0A3C1TBK1-F1
#
_cell.length_a   1.000
_cell.length_b   1.000
_cell.length_c   1.000
_cell.angle_alpha   90.00
_cell.angle_beta   90.00
_cell.angle_gamma   90.00
#
_symmetry.space_group_name_H-M   'P 1'
#
loop_
_entity.id
_entity.type
_entity.pdbx_description
1 polymer ?
#
loop_
_entity_poly.entity_id
_entity_poly.type
_entity_poly.pdbx_seq_one_letter_code
_entity_poly.pdbx_strand_id
1 'polypeptide(L)' 'MSFSQGIPPQVRRVLFVGNSITYAGSYVTDIEAYFVTHYPQRSIEFINVGLPSETVSGLSE' A
#
# COMPACT_ATOMS: atom_id res chain seq x y z
N MET A 1 -23.74 4.62 1.34
CA MET A 1 -22.44 5.29 1.14
C MET A 1 -21.46 4.25 0.65
N SER A 2 -20.83 4.46 -0.50
CA SER A 2 -19.72 3.60 -0.93
C SER A 2 -18.43 4.20 -0.39
N PHE A 3 -17.66 3.42 0.38
CA PHE A 3 -16.34 3.83 0.87
C PHE A 3 -15.22 3.54 -0.14
N SER A 4 -15.55 3.02 -1.32
CA SER A 4 -14.59 2.70 -2.36
C SER A 4 -14.41 3.89 -3.30
N GLN A 5 -13.24 4.51 -3.25
CA GLN A 5 -12.73 5.41 -4.28
C GLN A 5 -11.61 4.70 -5.04
N GLY A 6 -11.70 4.71 -6.37
CA GLY A 6 -10.65 4.15 -7.22
C GLY A 6 -9.38 5.01 -7.21
N ILE A 7 -8.24 4.43 -7.56
CA ILE A 7 -6.98 5.18 -7.71
C ILE A 7 -7.05 6.04 -8.99
N PRO A 8 -6.89 7.37 -8.93
CA PRO A 8 -6.95 8.24 -10.12
C PRO A 8 -5.80 8.00 -11.12
N PRO A 9 -6.03 8.08 -12.44
CA PRO A 9 -5.05 7.72 -13.49
C PRO A 9 -3.67 8.41 -13.36
N GLN A 10 -3.62 9.61 -12.79
CA GLN A 10 -2.42 10.43 -12.67
C GLN A 10 -1.50 10.01 -11.51
N VAL A 11 -1.99 9.17 -10.59
CA VAL A 11 -1.21 8.65 -9.46
C VAL A 11 -0.09 7.76 -9.99
N ARG A 12 1.14 8.07 -9.56
CA ARG A 12 2.34 7.30 -9.89
C ARG A 12 2.96 6.57 -8.70
N ARG A 13 2.57 6.94 -7.49
CA ARG A 13 3.09 6.36 -6.24
C ARG A 13 1.96 6.12 -5.25
N VAL A 14 2.00 4.96 -4.59
CA VAL A 14 1.09 4.58 -3.51
C VAL A 14 1.95 4.19 -2.30
N LEU A 15 1.72 4.84 -1.17
CA LEU A 15 2.43 4.57 0.07
C LEU A 15 1.53 3.76 1.01
N PHE A 16 2.03 2.60 1.46
CA PHE A 16 1.41 1.80 2.51
C PHE A 16 2.11 2.08 3.84
N VAL A 17 1.40 2.75 4.74
CA VAL A 17 1.86 3.04 6.11
C VAL A 17 1.14 2.10 7.08
N GLY A 18 1.88 1.50 8.00
CA GLY A 18 1.29 0.65 9.03
C GLY A 18 2.34 -0.01 9.93
N ASN A 19 1.93 -1.07 10.62
CA ASN A 19 2.75 -1.72 11.63
C ASN A 19 3.51 -2.95 11.08
N SER A 20 3.74 -3.96 11.92
CA SER A 20 4.36 -5.24 11.56
C SER A 20 3.65 -5.97 10.41
N ILE A 21 2.34 -5.82 10.25
CA ILE A 21 1.58 -6.44 9.14
C ILE A 21 1.96 -5.78 7.81
N THR A 22 2.05 -4.44 7.78
CA THR A 22 2.52 -3.69 6.61
C THR A 22 3.98 -4.00 6.35
N TYR A 23 4.81 -4.01 7.39
CA TYR A 23 6.23 -4.36 7.28
C TYR A 23 6.44 -5.74 6.64
N ALA A 24 5.64 -6.74 7.02
CA ALA A 24 5.70 -8.08 6.42
C ALA A 24 5.35 -8.10 4.92
N GLY A 25 4.54 -7.14 4.45
CA GLY A 25 4.43 -6.79 3.04
C GLY A 25 3.61 -7.72 2.16
N SER A 26 3.14 -8.88 2.63
CA SER A 26 2.45 -9.86 1.78
C SER A 26 1.26 -9.27 1.01
N TYR A 27 0.38 -8.54 1.70
CA TYR A 27 -0.78 -7.92 1.04
C TYR A 27 -0.37 -6.76 0.10
N VAL A 28 0.76 -6.10 0.35
CA VAL A 28 1.30 -5.06 -0.54
C VAL A 28 1.77 -5.70 -1.84
N THR A 29 2.48 -6.82 -1.76
CA THR A 29 2.91 -7.62 -2.91
C THR A 29 1.70 -8.14 -3.71
N ASP A 30 0.66 -8.63 -3.04
CA ASP A 30 -0.55 -9.10 -3.73
C ASP A 30 -1.25 -7.98 -4.51
N ILE A 31 -1.33 -6.77 -3.93
CA ILE A 31 -1.91 -5.60 -4.60
C ILE A 31 -1.04 -5.17 -5.79
N GLU A 32 0.28 -5.12 -5.62
CA GLU A 32 1.21 -4.80 -6.70
C GLU A 32 1.06 -5.79 -7.86
N ALA A 33 1.05 -7.09 -7.57
CA ALA A 33 0.86 -8.14 -8.57
C ALA A 33 -0.48 -7.99 -9.31
N TYR A 34 -1.56 -7.65 -8.61
CA TYR A 34 -2.85 -7.36 -9.23
C TYR A 34 -2.75 -6.19 -10.24
N PHE A 35 -2.10 -5.09 -9.86
CA PHE A 35 -1.97 -3.93 -10.75
C PHE A 35 -1.07 -4.20 -11.95
N VAL A 36 0.08 -4.85 -11.74
CA VAL A 36 1.01 -5.20 -12.82
C VAL A 36 0.35 -6.14 -13.84
N THR A 37 -0.49 -7.08 -13.39
CA THR A 37 -1.15 -8.05 -14.28
C THR A 37 -2.38 -7.50 -14.99
N HIS A 38 -3.19 -6.66 -14.35
CA HIS A 38 -4.46 -6.18 -14.91
C HIS A 38 -4.33 -4.82 -15.60
N TYR A 39 -3.32 -4.02 -15.24
CA TYR A 39 -3.11 -2.67 -15.77
C TYR A 39 -1.63 -2.45 -16.18
N PRO A 40 -1.07 -3.28 -17.08
CA PRO A 40 0.37 -3.25 -17.39
C PRO A 40 0.87 -1.93 -17.99
N GLN A 41 -0.01 -1.11 -18.57
CA GLN A 41 0.32 0.23 -19.08
C GLN A 41 0.40 1.29 -17.97
N ARG A 42 -0.01 0.95 -16.75
CA ARG A 42 -0.09 1.87 -15.62
C ARG A 42 1.06 1.58 -14.67
N SER A 43 2.16 2.32 -14.83
CA SER A 43 3.30 2.24 -13.94
C SER A 43 3.01 2.99 -12.63
N ILE A 44 2.67 2.24 -11.59
CA ILE A 44 2.53 2.72 -10.22
C ILE A 44 3.63 2.09 -9.39
N GLU A 45 4.37 2.91 -8.65
CA GLU A 45 5.33 2.46 -7.65
C GLU A 45 4.60 2.28 -6.31
N PHE A 46 4.65 1.07 -5.75
CA PHE A 46 4.12 0.74 -4.44
C PHE A 46 5.24 0.76 -3.40
N ILE A 47 5.09 1.61 -2.38
CA ILE A 47 6.10 1.83 -1.35
C ILE A 47 5.56 1.31 -0.02
N ASN A 48 6.27 0.39 0.59
CA ASN A 48 5.98 -0.14 1.91
C ASN A 48 6.82 0.60 2.96
N VAL A 49 6.16 1.30 3.88
CA VAL A 49 6.81 1.96 5.04
C VAL A 49 6.24 1.44 6.36
N GLY A 50 5.98 0.13 6.43
CA GLY A 50 5.56 -0.50 7.68
C GLY A 50 6.67 -0.50 8.73
N LEU A 51 6.32 -0.27 9.99
CA LEU A 51 7.25 -0.33 11.12
C LEU A 51 6.73 -1.28 12.21
N PRO A 52 7.48 -2.31 12.63
CA PRO A 52 7.06 -3.18 13.74
C PRO A 52 6.79 -2.39 15.03
N SER A 53 5.82 -2.85 15.82
CA SER A 53 5.42 -2.26 17.10
C SER A 53 4.96 -0.80 17.07
N GLU A 54 4.69 -0.22 15.90
CA GLU A 54 4.17 1.15 15.80
C GLU A 54 2.69 1.23 16.13
N THR A 55 2.33 2.24 16.94
CA THR A 55 0.96 2.60 17.30
C THR A 55 0.53 3.88 16.60
N VAL A 56 -0.78 4.20 16.63
CA VAL A 56 -1.34 5.41 16.01
C VAL A 56 -0.73 6.70 16.58
N SER A 57 -0.23 6.67 17.82
CA SER A 57 0.48 7.79 18.46
C SER A 57 1.98 7.87 18.14
N GLY A 58 2.53 6.93 17.35
CA GLY A 58 3.98 6.83 17.11
C GLY A 58 4.77 6.36 18.34
N LEU A 59 4.09 5.77 19.34
CA LEU A 59 4.75 5.14 20.48
C LEU A 59 5.03 3.69 20.11
N SER A 60 6.29 3.29 20.15
CA SER A 60 6.67 1.87 20.04
C SER A 60 6.29 1.16 21.33
N GLU A 61 5.58 0.03 21.21
CA GLU A 61 5.28 -0.88 22.33
C GLU A 61 6.55 -1.61 22.83
#